data_AF-A0A7L6AZ43-F1
#
_entry.id   AF-A0A7L6AZ43-F1
#
_cell.length_a   1.000
_cell.length_b   1.000
_cell.length_c   1.000
_cell.angle_alpha   90.00
_cell.angle_beta   90.00
_cell.angle_gamma   90.00
#
_symmetry.space_group_name_H-M   'P 1'
#
loop_
_entity.id
_entity.type
_entity.pdbx_description
1 polymer ?
#
loop_
_entity_poly.entity_id
_entity_poly.type
_entity_poly.pdbx_seq_one_letter_code
_entity_poly.pdbx_strand_id
1 'polypeptide(L)'
;MATTLTYLGQLYQSEGKYQEAEQCYQQSIEKSPDKARAALPLASLYEAQAHYDKAEPLLTAALAEMTQPPAQDSTQTEQQLDATVLAGILDMQGRVNTALGNYSAARTSFQQNLANNLLPPAPAAKPTAGRAGQG
;
A
#
# COMPACT_ATOMS: atom_id res chain seq x y z
N MET A 1 -2.30 14.69 13.01
CA MET A 1 -2.96 15.59 12.04
C MET A 1 -3.47 14.81 10.82
N ALA A 2 -2.64 14.03 10.12
CA ALA A 2 -3.11 13.20 9.00
C ALA A 2 -4.15 12.13 9.38
N THR A 3 -3.93 11.40 10.47
CA THR A 3 -4.89 10.39 10.96
C THR A 3 -6.28 10.96 11.23
N THR A 4 -6.37 12.15 11.83
CA THR A 4 -7.63 12.86 12.06
C THR A 4 -8.33 13.21 10.75
N LEU A 5 -7.58 13.64 9.73
CA LEU A 5 -8.13 13.92 8.40
C LEU A 5 -8.64 12.63 7.72
N THR A 6 -7.93 11.51 7.87
CA THR A 6 -8.42 10.22 7.39
C THR A 6 -9.73 9.82 8.04
N TYR A 7 -9.86 9.96 9.37
CA TYR A 7 -11.12 9.64 10.05
C TYR A 7 -12.27 10.57 9.64
N LEU A 8 -11.98 11.85 9.44
CA LEU A 8 -12.96 12.80 8.93
C LEU A 8 -13.40 12.46 7.50
N GLY A 9 -12.46 12.05 6.64
CA GLY A 9 -12.77 11.57 5.30
C GLY A 9 -13.67 10.33 5.31
N GLN A 10 -13.40 9.38 6.20
CA GLN A 10 -14.22 8.18 6.38
C GLN A 10 -15.64 8.52 6.85
N LEU A 11 -15.76 9.47 7.78
CA LEU A 11 -17.06 9.96 8.23
C LEU A 11 -17.84 10.57 7.06
N TYR A 12 -17.24 11.49 6.30
CA TYR A 12 -17.89 12.09 5.14
C TYR A 12 -18.27 11.07 4.07
N GLN A 13 -17.41 10.08 3.82
CA GLN A 13 -17.74 8.98 2.91
C GLN A 13 -18.97 8.19 3.38
N SER A 14 -19.08 7.90 4.68
CA SER A 14 -20.25 7.21 5.25
C SER A 14 -21.55 8.02 5.17
N GLU A 15 -21.43 9.36 5.15
CA GLU A 15 -22.55 10.28 4.97
C GLU A 15 -22.88 10.55 3.48
N GLY A 16 -22.15 9.93 2.54
CA GLY A 16 -22.31 10.16 1.10
C GLY A 16 -21.72 11.47 0.59
N LYS A 17 -20.98 12.21 1.44
CA LYS A 17 -20.29 13.47 1.12
C LYS A 17 -18.92 13.18 0.50
N TYR A 18 -18.94 12.62 -0.71
CA TYR A 18 -17.72 12.09 -1.33
C TYR A 18 -16.69 13.15 -1.71
N GLN A 19 -17.12 14.37 -2.02
CA GLN A 19 -16.21 15.47 -2.37
C GLN A 19 -15.44 15.97 -1.15
N GLU A 20 -16.12 16.11 -0.01
CA GLU A 20 -15.48 16.46 1.27
C GLU A 20 -14.57 15.32 1.77
N ALA A 21 -14.97 14.06 1.56
CA ALA A 21 -14.13 12.91 1.86
C ALA A 21 -12.84 12.93 1.03
N GLU A 22 -12.94 13.17 -0.28
CA GLU A 22 -11.81 13.28 -1.19
C GLU A 22 -10.82 14.37 -0.75
N GLN A 23 -11.33 15.56 -0.40
CA GLN A 23 -10.48 16.65 0.11
C GLN A 23 -9.76 16.28 1.41
N CYS A 24 -10.46 15.61 2.34
CA CYS A 24 -9.87 15.16 3.60
C CYS A 24 -8.75 14.15 3.36
N TYR A 25 -8.94 13.19 2.46
CA TYR A 25 -7.92 12.20 2.15
C TYR A 25 -6.73 12.81 1.40
N GLN A 26 -6.94 13.74 0.47
CA GLN A 26 -5.86 14.48 -0.21
C GLN A 26 -4.99 15.24 0.80
N GLN A 27 -5.61 15.99 1.73
CA GLN A 27 -4.88 16.68 2.79
C GLN A 27 -4.17 15.72 3.75
N SER A 28 -4.73 14.53 3.99
CA SER A 28 -4.09 13.49 4.79
C SER A 28 -2.79 12.99 4.15
N ILE A 29 -2.80 12.77 2.83
CA ILE A 29 -1.62 12.38 2.04
C ILE A 29 -0.53 13.45 2.14
N GLU A 30 -0.89 14.73 1.95
CA GLU A 30 0.07 15.85 2.01
C GLU A 30 0.74 16.00 3.39
N LYS A 31 0.03 15.64 4.46
CA LYS A 31 0.51 15.77 5.84
C LYS A 31 1.13 14.49 6.41
N SER A 32 1.11 13.38 5.66
CA SER A 32 1.64 12.10 6.10
C SER A 32 3.09 11.93 5.66
N PRO A 33 4.00 11.52 6.57
CA PRO A 33 5.33 11.06 6.17
C PRO A 33 5.28 9.73 5.40
N ASP A 34 4.22 8.94 5.60
CA ASP A 34 3.94 7.70 4.88
C ASP A 34 2.75 7.93 3.93
N LYS A 35 3.07 8.34 2.70
CA LYS A 35 2.04 8.67 1.70
C LYS A 35 1.37 7.42 1.14
N ALA A 36 2.10 6.31 1.04
CA ALA A 36 1.55 5.03 0.59
C ALA A 36 0.34 4.60 1.43
N ARG A 37 0.44 4.65 2.76
CA ARG A 37 -0.70 4.33 3.64
C ARG A 37 -1.83 5.35 3.56
N ALA A 38 -1.48 6.63 3.47
CA ALA A 38 -2.47 7.70 3.38
C ALA A 38 -3.23 7.71 2.05
N ALA A 39 -2.68 7.11 0.99
CA ALA A 39 -3.31 7.01 -0.33
C ALA A 39 -4.41 5.94 -0.40
N LEU A 40 -4.35 4.90 0.42
CA LEU A 40 -5.30 3.78 0.39
C LEU A 40 -6.78 4.20 0.57
N PRO A 41 -7.14 5.05 1.55
CA PRO A 41 -8.51 5.52 1.68
C PRO A 41 -9.01 6.29 0.46
N LEU A 42 -8.15 7.09 -0.19
CA LEU A 42 -8.52 7.84 -1.39
C LEU A 42 -8.70 6.91 -2.59
N ALA A 43 -7.80 5.93 -2.78
CA ALA A 43 -7.93 4.92 -3.82
C ALA A 43 -9.21 4.08 -3.64
N SER A 44 -9.52 3.69 -2.40
CA SER A 44 -10.75 2.97 -2.07
C SER A 44 -12.01 3.80 -2.32
N LEU A 45 -11.97 5.10 -2.03
CA LEU A 45 -13.07 6.03 -2.34
C LEU A 45 -13.32 6.14 -3.85
N TYR A 46 -12.27 6.19 -4.67
CA TYR A 46 -12.41 6.20 -6.11
C TYR A 46 -12.87 4.85 -6.67
N GLU A 47 -12.39 3.73 -6.13
CA GLU A 47 -12.87 2.40 -6.48
C GLU A 47 -14.38 2.27 -6.19
N ALA A 48 -14.84 2.70 -5.02
CA ALA A 48 -16.25 2.66 -4.64
C ALA A 48 -17.15 3.51 -5.55
N GLN A 49 -16.60 4.55 -6.17
CA GLN A 49 -17.29 5.42 -7.13
C GLN A 49 -17.05 5.02 -8.60
N ALA A 50 -16.39 3.87 -8.84
CA ALA A 50 -15.99 3.40 -10.16
C ALA A 50 -15.08 4.36 -10.96
N HIS A 51 -14.41 5.30 -10.29
CA HIS A 51 -13.39 6.18 -10.86
C HIS A 51 -12.03 5.46 -10.90
N TYR A 52 -11.99 4.32 -11.60
CA TYR A 52 -10.82 3.46 -11.66
C TYR A 52 -9.59 4.13 -12.29
N ASP A 53 -9.83 5.07 -13.21
CA ASP A 53 -8.84 5.94 -13.85
C ASP A 53 -8.11 6.85 -12.87
N LYS A 54 -8.77 7.24 -11.77
CA LYS A 54 -8.15 8.00 -10.67
C LYS A 54 -7.54 7.09 -9.60
N ALA A 55 -8.10 5.90 -9.40
CA ALA A 55 -7.60 4.95 -8.40
C ALA A 55 -6.26 4.31 -8.79
N GLU A 56 -6.09 3.93 -10.06
CA GLU A 56 -4.89 3.28 -10.58
C GLU A 56 -3.60 4.07 -10.31
N PRO A 57 -3.48 5.36 -10.67
CA PRO A 57 -2.24 6.09 -10.49
C PRO A 57 -1.89 6.28 -9.00
N LEU A 58 -2.88 6.38 -8.12
CA LEU A 58 -2.66 6.44 -6.67
C LEU A 58 -2.06 5.14 -6.13
N LEU A 59 -2.60 3.99 -6.55
CA LEU A 59 -2.10 2.67 -6.15
C LEU A 59 -0.70 2.43 -6.70
N THR A 60 -0.44 2.83 -7.94
CA THR A 60 0.87 2.72 -8.58
C THR A 60 1.92 3.59 -7.89
N ALA A 61 1.58 4.83 -7.52
CA ALA A 61 2.47 5.69 -6.74
C ALA A 61 2.75 5.12 -5.33
N ALA A 62 1.71 4.63 -4.64
CA ALA A 62 1.85 4.01 -3.32
C ALA A 62 2.74 2.76 -3.37
N LEU A 63 2.57 1.89 -4.39
CA LEU A 63 3.42 0.72 -4.58
C LEU A 63 4.88 1.08 -4.83
N ALA A 64 5.12 2.13 -5.63
CA ALA A 64 6.48 2.60 -5.94
C ALA A 64 7.20 3.13 -4.69
N GLU A 65 6.49 3.84 -3.80
CA GLU A 65 7.06 4.29 -2.53
C GLU A 65 7.42 3.13 -1.61
N MET A 66 6.58 2.09 -1.54
CA MET A 66 6.82 0.92 -0.68
C MET A 66 7.90 -0.04 -1.19
N THR A 67 8.15 -0.04 -2.51
CA THR A 67 9.20 -0.87 -3.12
C THR A 67 10.58 -0.21 -3.11
N GLN A 68 10.68 1.01 -2.56
CA GLN A 68 11.99 1.57 -2.19
C GLN A 68 12.63 0.70 -1.09
N PRO A 69 13.96 0.53 -1.10
CA PRO A 69 14.63 -0.28 -0.09
C PRO A 69 14.30 0.26 1.31
N PRO A 70 13.83 -0.59 2.25
CA PRO A 70 13.49 -0.14 3.59
C PRO A 70 14.70 0.52 4.22
N ALA A 71 14.48 1.60 4.96
CA ALA A 71 15.54 2.22 5.74
C ALA A 71 16.19 1.15 6.62
N GLN A 72 17.52 1.14 6.69
CA GLN A 72 18.32 0.09 7.34
C GLN A 72 17.92 -0.17 8.81
N ASP A 73 17.16 0.74 9.44
CA ASP A 73 16.71 0.71 10.83
C ASP A 73 15.23 0.33 11.04
N SER A 74 14.51 -0.13 10.00
CA SER A 74 13.07 -0.44 10.11
C SER A 74 12.80 -1.59 11.08
N THR A 75 11.94 -1.37 12.08
CA THR A 75 11.61 -2.37 13.11
C THR A 75 10.74 -3.52 12.56
N GLN A 76 10.68 -4.66 13.27
CA GLN A 76 9.81 -5.79 12.86
C GLN A 76 8.32 -5.39 12.78
N THR A 77 7.88 -4.46 13.63
CA THR A 77 6.50 -3.95 13.61
C THR A 77 6.24 -3.10 12.37
N GLU A 78 7.21 -2.29 11.94
CA GLU A 78 7.14 -1.53 10.69
C GLU A 78 7.11 -2.46 9.47
N GLN A 79 7.97 -3.49 9.45
CA GLN A 79 7.99 -4.49 8.38
C GLN A 79 6.66 -5.26 8.21
N GLN A 80 6.03 -5.64 9.32
CA GLN A 80 4.75 -6.35 9.26
C GLN A 80 3.59 -5.45 8.81
N LEU A 81 3.65 -4.16 9.18
CA LEU A 81 2.69 -3.15 8.75
C LEU A 81 2.86 -2.85 7.26
N ASP A 82 4.10 -2.78 6.78
CA ASP A 82 4.43 -2.65 5.36
C ASP A 82 3.91 -3.84 4.55
N ALA A 83 4.07 -5.06 5.03
CA ALA A 83 3.53 -6.24 4.34
C ALA A 83 1.99 -6.18 4.18
N THR A 84 1.28 -5.70 5.21
CA THR A 84 -0.19 -5.58 5.19
C THR A 84 -0.65 -4.51 4.20
N VAL A 85 0.03 -3.36 4.19
CA VAL A 85 -0.28 -2.25 3.30
C VAL A 85 0.03 -2.65 1.85
N LEU A 86 1.14 -3.33 1.61
CA LEU A 86 1.54 -3.84 0.30
C LEU A 86 0.52 -4.83 -0.27
N ALA A 87 0.05 -5.79 0.54
CA ALA A 87 -0.99 -6.73 0.14
C ALA A 87 -2.30 -6.01 -0.23
N GLY A 88 -2.68 -4.99 0.56
CA GLY A 88 -3.86 -4.17 0.28
C GLY A 88 -3.75 -3.38 -1.03
N ILE A 89 -2.59 -2.77 -1.29
CA ILE A 89 -2.34 -2.07 -2.56
C ILE A 89 -2.45 -3.03 -3.74
N LEU A 90 -1.77 -4.18 -3.69
CA LEU A 90 -1.75 -5.15 -4.79
C LEU A 90 -3.12 -5.77 -5.08
N ASP A 91 -3.93 -6.00 -4.05
CA ASP A 91 -5.31 -6.45 -4.22
C ASP A 91 -6.18 -5.41 -4.93
N MET A 92 -6.17 -4.16 -4.43
CA MET A 92 -6.89 -3.05 -5.07
C MET A 92 -6.41 -2.82 -6.50
N GLN A 93 -5.10 -2.89 -6.76
CA GLN A 93 -4.53 -2.69 -8.09
C GLN A 93 -4.98 -3.80 -9.04
N GLY A 94 -5.08 -5.05 -8.56
CA GLY A 94 -5.65 -6.16 -9.32
C GLY A 94 -7.11 -5.93 -9.69
N ARG A 95 -7.94 -5.51 -8.73
CA ARG A 95 -9.37 -5.21 -8.93
C ARG A 95 -9.59 -4.02 -9.86
N VAL A 96 -8.90 -2.91 -9.62
CA VAL A 96 -8.95 -1.68 -10.44
C VAL A 96 -8.48 -1.94 -11.87
N ASN A 97 -7.36 -2.66 -12.06
CA ASN A 97 -6.90 -2.99 -13.41
C ASN A 97 -7.85 -3.95 -14.13
N THR A 98 -8.50 -4.87 -13.41
CA THR A 98 -9.55 -5.71 -14.01
C THR A 98 -10.71 -4.86 -14.50
N ALA A 99 -11.15 -3.89 -13.69
CA ALA A 99 -12.24 -2.98 -14.04
C ALA A 99 -11.89 -2.06 -15.22
N LEU A 100 -10.61 -1.69 -15.38
CA LEU A 100 -10.10 -0.94 -16.53
C LEU A 100 -9.91 -1.80 -17.79
N GLY A 101 -10.06 -3.13 -17.71
CA GLY A 101 -9.76 -4.06 -18.81
C GLY A 101 -8.27 -4.35 -19.01
N ASN A 102 -7.42 -3.90 -18.09
CA ASN A 102 -5.97 -4.11 -18.08
C ASN A 102 -5.62 -5.47 -17.45
N TYR A 103 -6.09 -6.56 -18.05
CA TYR A 103 -5.99 -7.91 -17.46
C TYR A 103 -4.55 -8.39 -17.25
N SER A 104 -3.60 -7.95 -18.08
CA SER A 104 -2.17 -8.25 -17.89
C SER A 104 -1.64 -7.65 -16.60
N ALA A 105 -1.89 -6.36 -16.36
CA ALA A 105 -1.50 -5.66 -15.15
C ALA A 105 -2.23 -6.21 -13.91
N ALA A 106 -3.51 -6.54 -14.05
CA ALA A 106 -4.29 -7.18 -12.98
C ALA A 106 -3.68 -8.52 -12.56
N ARG A 107 -3.36 -9.37 -13.54
CA ARG A 107 -2.69 -10.66 -13.27
C ARG A 107 -1.36 -10.47 -12.57
N THR A 108 -0.54 -9.52 -13.00
CA THR A 108 0.75 -9.22 -12.34
C THR A 108 0.54 -8.81 -10.88
N SER A 109 -0.42 -7.93 -10.62
CA SER A 109 -0.74 -7.46 -9.25
C SER A 109 -1.15 -8.63 -8.36
N PHE A 110 -2.03 -9.52 -8.83
CA PHE A 110 -2.44 -10.70 -8.08
C PHE A 110 -1.30 -11.71 -7.86
N GLN A 111 -0.43 -11.91 -8.87
CA GLN A 111 0.75 -12.77 -8.73
C GLN A 111 1.71 -12.24 -7.66
N GLN A 112 1.95 -10.94 -7.63
CA GLN A 112 2.76 -10.29 -6.61
C GLN A 112 2.11 -10.41 -5.23
N ASN A 113 0.79 -10.19 -5.13
CA ASN A 113 0.06 -10.33 -3.87
C ASN A 113 0.19 -11.74 -3.30
N LEU A 114 0.03 -12.75 -4.16
CA LEU A 114 0.19 -14.16 -3.79
C LEU A 114 1.61 -14.46 -3.30
N ALA A 115 2.63 -13.98 -4.01
CA ALA A 115 4.03 -14.17 -3.61
C ALA A 115 4.33 -13.56 -2.24
N ASN A 116 3.76 -12.39 -1.95
CA ASN A 116 3.96 -11.68 -0.67
C ASN A 116 3.16 -12.32 0.49
N ASN A 117 1.97 -12.88 0.23
CA ASN A 117 1.17 -13.53 1.27
C ASN A 117 1.64 -14.96 1.60
N LEU A 118 2.30 -15.67 0.68
CA LEU A 118 2.74 -17.07 0.91
C LEU A 118 4.20 -17.22 1.38
N LEU A 119 5.05 -16.20 1.24
CA LEU A 119 6.39 -16.19 1.82
C LEU A 119 6.47 -15.09 2.90
N PRO A 120 6.37 -15.41 4.21
CA PRO A 120 6.83 -14.46 5.22
C PRO A 120 8.30 -14.13 4.95
N PRO A 121 8.77 -12.90 5.25
CA PRO A 121 10.16 -12.52 5.03
C PRO A 121 11.06 -13.55 5.70
N ALA A 122 11.94 -14.17 4.91
CA ALA A 122 12.86 -15.16 5.43
C ALA A 122 13.59 -14.55 6.63
N PRO A 123 13.64 -15.23 7.80
CA PRO A 123 14.38 -14.71 8.94
C PRO A 123 15.79 -14.44 8.47
N ALA A 124 16.27 -13.20 8.68
CA ALA A 124 17.59 -12.75 8.26
C ALA A 124 18.61 -13.86 8.54
N ALA A 125 19.17 -14.43 7.47
CA ALA A 125 20.16 -15.47 7.59
C ALA A 125 21.29 -14.89 8.44
N LYS A 126 21.42 -15.38 9.69
CA LYS A 126 22.55 -15.01 10.54
C LYS A 126 23.80 -15.25 9.71
N PRO A 127 24.72 -14.28 9.62
CA PRO A 127 25.95 -14.49 8.88
C PRO A 127 26.60 -15.73 9.49
N THR A 128 26.71 -16.79 8.69
CA THR A 128 27.47 -17.97 9.06
C THR A 128 28.89 -17.48 9.22
N ALA A 129 29.28 -17.24 10.48
CA ALA A 129 30.65 -16.92 10.83
C ALA A 129 31.49 -18.08 10.31
N GLY A 130 32.14 -17.83 9.18
CA GLY A 130 33.14 -18.72 8.62
C GLY A 130 34.22 -18.87 9.67
N ARG A 131 34.20 -19.98 10.41
CA ARG A 131 35.34 -20.40 11.20
C ARG A 131 36.26 -21.18 10.27
N ALA A 132 36.91 -20.44 9.38
CA ALA A 132 38.12 -20.89 8.72
C ALA A 132 39.28 -20.73 9.72
N GLY A 133 39.89 -21.86 10.09
CA GLY A 133 41.28 -21.96 10.52
C GLY A 133 41.61 -21.54 11.96
N GLN A 134 42.11 -22.48 12.75
CA GLN A 134 43.54 -22.58 13.12
C GLN A 134 43.71 -23.50 14.34
N GLY A 135 44.63 -24.46 14.24
CA GLY A 135 45.08 -25.34 15.32
C GLY A 135 45.20 -26.79 14.90
#